data_AF-A0A2Z2NX66-F1
#
_entry.id   AF-A0A2Z2NX66-F1
#
_cell.length_a   1.000
_cell.length_b   1.000
_cell.length_c   1.000
_cell.angle_alpha   90.00
_cell.angle_beta   90.00
_cell.angle_gamma   90.00
#
_symmetry.space_group_name_H-M   'P 1'
#
loop_
_entity.id
_entity.type
_entity.pdbx_description
1 polymer ?
#
loop_
_entity_poly.entity_id
_entity_poly.type
_entity_poly.pdbx_seq_one_letter_code
_entity_poly.pdbx_strand_id
1 'polypeptide(L)'
;MTQSPEKSSSHTDGDGGVSERSGTSFWNIVQSVGAGLIGVQSKKNRERDFTQGKPLHFIIGGFIGTFVFLFVVWLIVQYLLATS
;
A
#
# COMPACT_ATOMS: atom_id res chain seq x y z
N MET A 1 -10.48 26.73 -50.41
CA MET A 1 -9.03 26.96 -50.50
C MET A 1 -8.75 28.40 -50.10
N THR A 2 -8.46 28.64 -48.81
CA THR A 2 -7.51 29.67 -48.34
C THR A 2 -7.24 29.38 -46.86
N GLN A 3 -5.95 29.38 -46.54
CA GLN A 3 -5.31 28.88 -45.32
C GLN A 3 -5.35 29.90 -44.17
N SER A 4 -5.13 29.40 -42.95
CA SER A 4 -4.75 30.14 -41.74
C SER A 4 -3.53 31.04 -41.93
N PRO A 5 -3.30 31.94 -40.95
CA PRO A 5 -2.00 31.99 -40.29
C PRO A 5 -2.09 31.83 -38.76
N GLU A 6 -1.25 30.91 -38.30
CA GLU A 6 -0.49 30.81 -37.05
C GLU A 6 -0.44 32.06 -36.13
N LYS A 7 -0.63 31.88 -34.80
CA LYS A 7 0.34 32.27 -33.75
C LYS A 7 -0.06 31.86 -32.31
N SER A 8 0.85 31.10 -31.68
CA SER A 8 1.29 31.19 -30.27
C SER A 8 0.48 30.51 -29.15
N SER A 9 0.81 29.23 -28.94
CA SER A 9 1.35 28.68 -27.68
C SER A 9 0.73 29.12 -26.33
N SER A 10 0.11 28.15 -25.66
CA SER A 10 0.34 27.93 -24.22
C SER A 10 0.31 26.44 -23.93
N HIS A 11 1.46 25.90 -23.54
CA HIS A 11 1.56 24.66 -22.76
C HIS A 11 0.62 24.75 -21.57
N THR A 12 -0.17 23.71 -21.34
CA THR A 12 -0.67 23.38 -20.00
C THR A 12 -0.12 22.01 -19.66
N ASP A 13 1.08 22.03 -19.07
CA ASP A 13 1.49 21.04 -18.10
C ASP A 13 0.45 20.96 -16.97
N GLY A 14 0.29 19.77 -16.39
CA GLY A 14 -0.09 19.68 -14.99
C GLY A 14 -1.46 19.10 -14.69
N ASP A 15 -1.42 17.80 -14.40
CA ASP A 15 -1.83 17.23 -13.11
C ASP A 15 -3.32 17.00 -12.82
N GLY A 16 -3.53 15.87 -12.15
CA GLY A 16 -4.81 15.24 -11.90
C GLY A 16 -5.75 16.06 -11.02
N GLY A 17 -7.02 16.03 -11.39
CA GLY A 17 -8.13 16.54 -10.59
C GLY A 17 -9.04 15.38 -10.18
N VAL A 18 -8.84 14.90 -8.96
CA VAL A 18 -9.69 13.96 -8.22
C VAL A 18 -11.16 14.38 -8.31
N SER A 19 -12.02 13.50 -8.84
CA SER A 19 -13.46 13.70 -8.85
C SER A 19 -14.12 13.22 -7.55
N GLU A 20 -14.81 14.19 -6.96
CA GLU A 20 -16.06 14.09 -6.20
C GLU A 20 -16.04 13.72 -4.71
N ARG A 21 -16.72 14.58 -3.95
CA ARG A 21 -16.78 14.66 -2.49
C ARG A 21 -17.78 13.64 -1.92
N SER A 22 -17.31 12.73 -1.09
CA SER A 22 -18.02 12.28 0.12
C SER A 22 -16.96 12.06 1.19
N GLY A 23 -17.14 12.60 2.40
CA GLY A 23 -16.15 12.44 3.46
C GLY A 23 -15.78 10.96 3.60
N THR A 24 -14.49 10.65 3.77
CA THR A 24 -13.97 9.28 3.83
C THR A 24 -14.91 8.43 4.67
N SER A 25 -15.75 7.63 3.99
CA SER A 25 -16.77 6.82 4.67
C SER A 25 -16.07 6.01 5.75
N PHE A 26 -16.66 5.90 6.94
CA PHE A 26 -16.10 5.10 8.03
C PHE A 26 -15.68 3.70 7.54
N TRP A 27 -16.41 3.16 6.58
CA TRP A 27 -16.09 1.92 5.89
C TRP A 27 -14.80 1.95 5.06
N ASN A 28 -14.46 3.05 4.39
CA ASN A 28 -13.17 3.23 3.71
C ASN A 28 -12.00 3.30 4.70
N ILE A 29 -12.25 3.81 5.90
CA ILE A 29 -11.25 3.88 6.98
C ILE A 29 -10.97 2.48 7.49
N VAL A 30 -12.00 1.68 7.77
CA VAL A 30 -11.85 0.27 8.18
C VAL A 30 -11.19 -0.58 7.09
N GLN A 31 -11.57 -0.38 5.83
CA GLN A 31 -10.94 -1.06 4.70
C GLN A 31 -9.46 -0.67 4.52
N SER A 32 -9.12 0.60 4.73
CA SER A 32 -7.72 1.06 4.72
C SER A 32 -6.92 0.48 5.88
N VAL A 33 -7.53 0.37 7.07
CA VAL A 33 -6.90 -0.22 8.26
C VAL A 33 -6.69 -1.73 8.06
N GLY A 34 -7.67 -2.45 7.52
CA GLY A 34 -7.56 -3.87 7.21
C GLY A 34 -6.53 -4.19 6.13
N ALA A 35 -6.46 -3.39 5.05
CA ALA A 35 -5.42 -3.53 4.03
C ALA A 35 -4.01 -3.23 4.59
N GLY A 36 -3.92 -2.34 5.58
CA GLY A 36 -2.69 -2.03 6.32
C GLY A 36 -2.21 -3.14 7.24
N LEU A 37 -3.11 -3.99 7.76
CA LEU A 37 -2.75 -5.12 8.64
C LEU A 37 -2.24 -6.35 7.86
N ILE A 38 -2.64 -6.50 6.60
CA ILE A 38 -2.30 -7.67 5.77
C ILE A 38 -1.02 -7.46 4.93
N GLY A 39 -0.49 -6.25 4.88
CA GLY A 39 0.73 -5.97 4.12
C GLY A 39 0.48 -5.65 2.66
N VAL A 40 -0.58 -4.90 2.35
CA VAL A 40 -0.77 -4.29 1.02
C VAL A 40 0.37 -3.30 0.77
N GLN A 41 1.44 -3.83 0.20
CA GLN A 41 2.45 -2.99 -0.38
C GLN A 41 1.90 -2.35 -1.64
N SER A 42 1.96 -1.02 -1.65
CA SER A 42 1.60 -0.18 -2.79
C SER A 42 2.21 -0.73 -4.08
N LYS A 43 1.44 -0.70 -5.17
CA LYS A 43 1.83 -1.22 -6.50
C LYS A 43 3.17 -0.63 -6.98
N LYS A 44 3.48 0.60 -6.57
CA LYS A 44 4.77 1.28 -6.81
C LYS A 44 5.96 0.60 -6.11
N ASN A 45 5.78 0.12 -4.88
CA ASN A 45 6.82 -0.62 -4.16
C ASN A 45 7.01 -2.00 -4.78
N ARG A 46 5.89 -2.62 -5.17
CA ARG A 46 5.83 -3.89 -5.86
C ARG A 46 6.56 -3.85 -7.22
N GLU A 47 6.29 -2.85 -8.06
CA GLU A 47 6.95 -2.69 -9.36
C GLU A 47 8.46 -2.50 -9.24
N ARG A 48 8.92 -1.70 -8.27
CA ARG A 48 10.34 -1.47 -8.01
C ARG A 48 11.08 -2.74 -7.57
N ASP A 49 10.46 -3.53 -6.70
CA ASP A 49 11.08 -4.76 -6.20
C ASP A 49 11.01 -5.89 -7.23
N PHE A 50 10.01 -5.86 -8.13
CA PHE A 50 9.94 -6.76 -9.28
C PHE A 50 10.85 -6.36 -10.45
N THR A 51 11.19 -5.08 -10.62
CA THR A 51 12.11 -4.62 -11.69
C THR A 51 13.57 -4.61 -11.27
N GLN A 52 13.90 -4.42 -9.98
CA GLN A 52 15.31 -4.29 -9.54
C GLN A 52 15.78 -5.30 -8.48
N GLY A 53 14.91 -5.99 -7.72
CA GLY A 53 15.39 -6.63 -6.49
C GLY A 53 14.54 -7.78 -5.97
N LYS A 54 14.82 -8.98 -6.50
CA LYS A 54 14.58 -10.32 -5.92
C LYS A 54 13.44 -10.42 -4.88
N PRO A 55 12.29 -11.03 -5.24
CA PRO A 55 11.12 -11.28 -4.38
C PRO A 55 11.40 -11.99 -3.04
N LEU A 56 12.61 -12.52 -2.88
CA LEU A 56 13.07 -13.24 -1.71
C LEU A 56 13.00 -12.41 -0.41
N HIS A 57 13.19 -11.08 -0.47
CA HIS A 57 13.09 -10.22 0.72
C HIS A 57 11.67 -10.19 1.31
N PHE A 58 10.64 -10.33 0.49
CA PHE A 58 9.25 -10.43 0.95
C PHE A 58 8.95 -11.74 1.66
N ILE A 59 9.52 -12.83 1.15
CA ILE A 59 9.36 -14.16 1.74
C ILE A 59 10.04 -14.20 3.11
N ILE A 60 11.25 -13.65 3.21
CA ILE A 60 11.98 -13.55 4.48
C ILE A 60 11.21 -12.66 5.46
N GLY A 61 10.71 -11.50 5.03
CA GLY A 61 9.89 -10.62 5.86
C GLY A 61 8.63 -11.30 6.38
N GLY A 62 7.94 -12.07 5.53
CA GLY A 62 6.77 -12.85 5.92
C GLY A 62 7.10 -13.96 6.92
N PHE A 63 8.23 -14.64 6.74
CA PHE A 63 8.69 -15.65 7.69
C PHE A 63 9.02 -15.06 9.05
N ILE A 64 9.78 -13.95 9.09
CA ILE A 64 10.10 -13.25 10.34
C ILE A 64 8.81 -12.81 11.04
N GLY A 65 7.86 -12.21 10.30
CA GLY A 65 6.56 -11.82 10.85
C GLY A 65 5.77 -13.01 11.43
N THR A 66 5.83 -14.16 10.76
CA THR A 66 5.17 -15.39 11.22
C THR A 66 5.81 -15.92 12.50
N PHE A 67 7.13 -15.96 12.59
CA PHE A 67 7.82 -16.40 13.80
C PHE A 67 7.53 -15.49 15.00
N VAL A 68 7.52 -14.18 14.78
CA VAL A 68 7.16 -13.21 15.81
C VAL A 68 5.72 -13.44 16.30
N PHE A 69 4.78 -13.64 15.37
CA PHE A 69 3.39 -13.93 15.72
C PHE A 69 3.25 -15.21 16.57
N LEU A 70 3.91 -16.29 16.16
CA LEU A 70 3.90 -17.56 16.90
C LEU A 70 4.52 -17.42 18.30
N PHE A 71 5.61 -16.68 18.41
CA PHE A 71 6.26 -16.43 19.69
C PHE A 71 5.35 -15.65 20.66
N VAL A 72 4.64 -14.64 20.16
CA VAL A 72 3.67 -13.88 20.96
C VAL A 72 2.55 -14.79 21.47
N VAL A 73 1.96 -15.62 20.60
CA VAL A 73 0.92 -16.59 21.01
C VAL A 73 1.46 -17.55 22.06
N TRP A 74 2.68 -18.07 21.87
CA TRP A 74 3.31 -18.97 22.81
C TRP A 74 3.53 -18.34 24.19
N LEU A 75 4.01 -17.10 24.26
CA LEU A 75 4.17 -16.35 25.51
C LEU A 75 2.83 -16.16 26.23
N ILE A 76 1.77 -15.85 25.50
CA ILE A 76 0.42 -15.71 26.07
C ILE A 76 -0.03 -17.05 26.69
N VAL A 77 0.16 -18.15 25.98
CA VAL A 77 -0.19 -19.49 26.50
C VAL A 77 0.61 -19.81 27.76
N GLN A 78 1.92 -19.55 27.76
CA GLN A 78 2.76 -19.76 28.94
C GLN A 78 2.33 -18.89 30.12
N TYR A 79 2.02 -17.62 29.86
CA TYR A 79 1.50 -16.72 30.88
C TYR A 79 0.19 -17.24 31.49
N LEU A 80 -0.72 -17.75 30.65
CA LEU A 80 -1.98 -18.32 31.12
C LEU A 80 -1.78 -19.60 31.96
N LEU A 81 -0.84 -20.46 31.58
CA LEU A 81 -0.51 -21.66 32.35
C LEU A 81 0.24 -21.35 33.65
N ALA A 82 1.06 -20.31 33.67
CA ALA A 82 1.82 -19.91 34.85
C ALA A 82 0.95 -19.18 35.89
N THR A 83 -0.16 -18.56 35.45
CA THR A 83 -1.08 -17.82 36.33
C THR A 83 -2.25 -18.67 36.84
N SER A 84 -2.46 -19.87 36.31
CA SER A 84 -3.46 -20.86 36.74
C SER A 84 -2.90 -21.83 37.77
#